data_AF-A0A1V5WJI8-F1
#
_entry.id   AF-A0A1V5WJI8-F1
#
_cell.length_a   1.000
_cell.length_b   1.000
_cell.length_c   1.000
_cell.angle_alpha   90.00
_cell.angle_beta   90.00
_cell.angle_gamma   90.00
#
_symmetry.space_group_name_H-M   'P 1'
#
loop_
_entity.id
_entity.type
_entity.pdbx_description
1 polymer ?
#
loop_
_entity_poly.entity_id
_entity_poly.type
_entity_poly.pdbx_seq_one_letter_code
_entity_poly.pdbx_strand_id
1 'polypeptide(L)'
;MKTLIPVLAVLAVLISLAACDVEDTYSVRERMKAFIDDANAESWNDLKAHTHPDSENYQQADADFWETRLSVSVPLDDLTVSGQTATVTGADDVTFTFYLTADSSDDNLIIRIERGPDTIFE
;
A
#
# COMPACT_ATOMS: atom_id res chain seq x y z
N MET A 1 -18.10 -41.55 50.54
CA MET A 1 -18.73 -40.38 51.20
C MET A 1 -17.81 -39.18 50.99
N LYS A 2 -18.23 -38.22 50.16
CA LYS A 2 -18.48 -36.80 50.51
C LYS A 2 -17.20 -36.04 50.92
N THR A 3 -16.55 -35.39 49.94
CA THR A 3 -16.53 -33.92 49.67
C THR A 3 -15.57 -33.17 50.61
N LEU A 4 -14.59 -32.40 50.13
CA LEU A 4 -14.77 -31.04 49.59
C LEU A 4 -13.54 -30.57 48.76
N ILE A 5 -13.82 -29.99 47.58
CA ILE A 5 -13.03 -28.96 46.86
C ILE A 5 -13.53 -27.60 47.42
N PRO A 6 -12.76 -26.50 47.59
CA PRO A 6 -11.97 -25.77 46.56
C PRO A 6 -10.63 -25.19 47.07
N VAL A 7 -9.72 -24.65 46.26
CA VAL A 7 -9.65 -23.23 45.80
C VAL A 7 -8.45 -23.18 44.83
N LEU A 8 -8.66 -23.03 43.52
CA LEU A 8 -8.58 -21.78 42.76
C LEU A 8 -7.29 -20.97 42.99
N ALA A 9 -6.29 -21.19 42.14
CA ALA A 9 -5.27 -20.19 41.81
C ALA A 9 -5.04 -20.23 40.30
N VAL A 10 -5.98 -19.63 39.58
CA VAL A 10 -5.78 -19.16 38.22
C VAL A 10 -4.77 -18.02 38.32
N LEU A 11 -3.51 -18.27 38.02
CA LEU A 11 -2.58 -17.19 37.69
C LEU A 11 -2.61 -17.04 36.17
N ALA A 12 -3.63 -16.33 35.69
CA ALA A 12 -3.63 -15.76 34.37
C ALA A 12 -2.46 -14.77 34.32
N VAL A 13 -1.37 -15.15 33.67
CA VAL A 13 -0.39 -14.18 33.20
C VAL A 13 -1.08 -13.42 32.08
N LEU A 14 -1.74 -12.33 32.47
CA LEU A 14 -2.12 -11.26 31.57
C LEU A 14 -0.82 -10.68 31.02
N ILE A 15 -0.36 -11.23 29.89
CA ILE A 15 0.46 -10.44 28.98
C ILE A 15 -0.50 -9.36 28.50
N SER A 16 -0.40 -8.19 29.11
CA SER A 16 -0.90 -6.95 28.55
C SER A 16 -0.13 -6.71 27.26
N LEU A 17 -0.59 -7.34 26.18
CA LEU A 17 -0.37 -6.84 24.83
C LEU A 17 -1.10 -5.49 24.83
N ALA A 18 -0.38 -4.44 25.20
CA ALA A 18 -0.66 -3.16 24.59
C ALA A 18 -0.67 -3.44 23.09
N ALA A 19 -1.79 -3.14 22.45
CA ALA A 19 -1.86 -3.07 21.01
C ALA A 19 -0.80 -2.03 20.58
N CYS A 20 0.43 -2.49 20.35
CA CYS A 20 1.10 -2.08 19.14
C CYS A 20 0.20 -2.62 18.04
N ASP A 21 -0.74 -1.79 17.59
CA ASP A 21 -0.97 -1.71 16.15
C ASP A 21 0.42 -1.48 15.59
N VAL A 22 1.08 -2.57 15.20
CA VAL A 22 2.18 -2.46 14.24
C VAL A 22 1.40 -2.08 12.98
N GLU A 23 1.24 -0.77 12.76
CA GLU A 23 0.84 -0.29 11.44
C GLU A 23 1.79 -1.01 10.48
N ASP A 24 1.23 -1.81 9.58
CA ASP A 24 2.04 -2.58 8.64
C ASP A 24 2.83 -1.56 7.80
N THR A 25 4.12 -1.42 8.09
CA THR A 25 4.99 -0.52 7.35
C THR A 25 5.43 -1.22 6.09
N TYR A 26 5.07 -0.68 4.92
CA TYR A 26 5.48 -1.25 3.66
C TYR A 26 6.81 -0.65 3.24
N SER A 27 7.79 -1.49 2.91
CA SER A 27 8.92 -1.05 2.11
C SER A 27 8.43 -0.59 0.73
N VAL A 28 9.23 0.23 0.03
CA VAL A 28 8.93 0.67 -1.35
C VAL A 28 8.55 -0.50 -2.26
N ARG A 29 9.29 -1.62 -2.16
CA ARG A 29 9.01 -2.80 -2.98
C ARG A 29 7.68 -3.47 -2.63
N GLU A 30 7.34 -3.57 -1.34
CA GLU A 30 6.08 -4.18 -0.91
C GLU A 30 4.88 -3.29 -1.29
N ARG A 31 4.98 -1.97 -1.08
CA ARG A 31 3.95 -1.01 -1.48
C ARG A 31 3.67 -1.11 -2.97
N MET A 32 4.73 -1.13 -3.79
CA MET A 32 4.61 -1.18 -5.24
C MET A 32 4.05 -2.50 -5.73
N LYS A 33 4.40 -3.63 -5.11
CA LYS A 33 3.77 -4.92 -5.44
C LYS A 33 2.27 -4.90 -5.16
N ALA A 34 1.85 -4.42 -3.99
CA ALA A 34 0.45 -4.31 -3.64
C ALA A 34 -0.31 -3.40 -4.62
N PHE A 35 0.25 -2.23 -4.95
CA PHE A 35 -0.33 -1.32 -5.95
C PHE A 35 -0.48 -1.99 -7.33
N ILE A 36 0.55 -2.71 -7.79
CA ILE A 36 0.52 -3.43 -9.07
C ILE A 36 -0.52 -4.53 -9.06
N ASP A 37 -0.60 -5.31 -7.97
CA ASP A 37 -1.58 -6.39 -7.82
C ASP A 37 -3.01 -5.84 -7.90
N ASP A 38 -3.30 -4.73 -7.19
CA ASP A 38 -4.60 -4.08 -7.21
C ASP A 38 -4.91 -3.44 -8.58
N ALA A 39 -3.93 -2.82 -9.23
CA ALA A 39 -4.10 -2.24 -10.56
C ALA A 39 -4.39 -3.33 -11.61
N ASN A 40 -3.64 -4.44 -11.57
CA ASN A 40 -3.83 -5.57 -12.48
C ASN A 40 -5.13 -6.36 -12.21
N ALA A 41 -5.64 -6.30 -10.98
CA ALA A 41 -6.95 -6.83 -10.60
C ALA A 41 -8.11 -5.88 -10.94
N GLU A 42 -7.81 -4.70 -11.51
CA GLU A 42 -8.78 -3.63 -11.78
C GLU A 42 -9.51 -3.13 -10.51
N SER A 43 -8.86 -3.25 -9.35
CA SER A 43 -9.35 -2.82 -8.03
C SER A 43 -9.19 -1.31 -7.84
N TRP A 44 -9.76 -0.51 -8.73
CA TRP A 44 -9.52 0.95 -8.80
C TRP A 44 -9.85 1.72 -7.52
N ASN A 45 -10.81 1.24 -6.72
CA ASN A 45 -11.16 1.84 -5.43
C ASN A 45 -10.03 1.74 -4.39
N ASP A 46 -9.19 0.71 -4.51
CA ASP A 46 -8.17 0.39 -3.50
C ASP A 46 -6.87 1.18 -3.76
N LEU A 47 -6.63 1.61 -5.00
CA LEU A 47 -5.39 2.30 -5.39
C LEU A 47 -5.11 3.60 -4.61
N LYS A 48 -6.14 4.30 -4.13
CA LYS A 48 -5.97 5.48 -3.28
C LYS A 48 -5.26 5.17 -1.97
N ALA A 49 -5.41 3.96 -1.42
CA ALA A 49 -4.78 3.57 -0.16
C ALA A 49 -3.25 3.46 -0.26
N HIS A 50 -2.70 3.42 -1.48
CA HIS A 50 -1.26 3.35 -1.72
C HIS A 50 -0.63 4.73 -1.89
N THR A 51 -1.43 5.80 -1.93
CA THR A 51 -0.96 7.15 -2.21
C THR A 51 -0.91 8.02 -0.96
N HIS A 52 0.02 8.96 -0.96
CA HIS A 52 0.27 9.82 0.19
C HIS A 52 -0.77 10.95 0.25
N PRO A 53 -1.33 11.28 1.44
CA PRO A 53 -2.38 12.29 1.58
C PRO A 53 -1.95 13.72 1.20
N ASP A 54 -0.64 14.00 1.24
CA ASP A 54 -0.07 15.30 0.84
C ASP A 54 0.03 15.50 -0.68
N SER A 55 -0.29 14.48 -1.48
CA SER A 55 -0.34 14.64 -2.94
C SER A 55 -1.41 15.66 -3.36
N GLU A 56 -1.10 16.52 -4.33
CA GLU A 56 -1.99 17.57 -4.84
C GLU A 56 -3.33 17.00 -5.37
N ASN A 57 -3.28 15.82 -5.98
CA ASN A 57 -4.40 15.10 -6.57
C ASN A 57 -5.04 14.10 -5.61
N TYR A 58 -4.57 13.97 -4.36
CA TYR A 58 -5.06 12.94 -3.43
C TYR A 58 -6.58 12.93 -3.28
N GLN A 59 -7.20 14.11 -3.19
CA GLN A 59 -8.66 14.22 -3.05
C GLN A 59 -9.43 13.79 -4.32
N GLN A 60 -8.80 13.85 -5.48
CA GLN A 60 -9.37 13.47 -6.78
C GLN A 60 -9.05 12.02 -7.18
N ALA A 61 -8.17 11.34 -6.45
CA ALA A 61 -7.70 9.99 -6.77
C ALA A 61 -8.72 8.89 -6.41
N ASP A 62 -9.95 9.02 -6.91
CA ASP A 62 -11.01 8.00 -6.81
C ASP A 62 -10.87 6.91 -7.89
N ALA A 63 -11.81 5.96 -7.92
CA ALA A 63 -11.77 4.85 -8.87
C ALA A 63 -11.77 5.33 -10.34
N ASP A 64 -12.62 6.29 -10.69
CA ASP A 64 -12.72 6.81 -12.06
C ASP A 64 -11.41 7.50 -12.49
N PHE A 65 -10.76 8.22 -11.58
CA PHE A 65 -9.44 8.81 -11.79
C PHE A 65 -8.40 7.76 -12.17
N TRP A 66 -8.38 6.64 -11.44
CA TRP A 66 -7.40 5.57 -11.63
C TRP A 66 -7.67 4.75 -12.89
N GLU A 67 -8.92 4.35 -13.09
CA GLU A 67 -9.35 3.62 -14.30
C GLU A 67 -8.97 4.41 -15.56
N THR A 68 -9.26 5.72 -15.58
CA THR A 68 -8.94 6.59 -16.73
C THR A 68 -7.45 6.64 -17.05
N ARG A 69 -6.59 6.55 -16.03
CA ARG A 69 -5.13 6.70 -16.18
C ARG A 69 -4.40 5.40 -16.49
N LEU A 70 -4.87 4.29 -15.95
CA LEU A 70 -4.13 3.02 -15.91
C LEU A 70 -4.77 1.89 -16.72
N SER A 71 -6.08 1.91 -16.98
CA SER A 71 -6.79 0.78 -17.64
C SER A 71 -6.22 0.39 -19.01
N VAL A 72 -5.69 1.36 -19.77
CA VAL A 72 -5.06 1.12 -21.09
C VAL A 72 -3.63 0.58 -20.99
N SER A 73 -3.07 0.52 -19.79
CA SER A 73 -1.67 0.16 -19.54
C SER A 73 -1.52 -1.04 -18.61
N VAL A 74 -2.61 -1.66 -18.17
CA VAL A 74 -2.54 -2.96 -17.50
C VAL A 74 -2.37 -4.09 -18.53
N PRO A 75 -1.62 -5.17 -18.22
CA PRO A 75 -0.94 -5.40 -16.95
C PRO A 75 0.30 -4.53 -16.75
N LEU A 76 0.55 -4.16 -15.51
CA LEU A 76 1.80 -3.58 -15.02
C LEU A 76 2.73 -4.71 -14.55
N ASP A 77 3.97 -4.72 -15.02
CA ASP A 77 5.00 -5.71 -14.71
C ASP A 77 6.40 -5.09 -14.63
N ASP A 78 7.44 -5.95 -14.65
CA ASP A 78 8.85 -5.55 -14.68
C ASP A 78 9.30 -4.55 -13.59
N LEU A 79 8.72 -4.70 -12.39
CA LEU A 79 9.02 -3.85 -11.24
C LEU A 79 10.52 -3.81 -10.92
N THR A 80 11.11 -2.63 -11.07
CA THR A 80 12.46 -2.30 -10.61
C THR A 80 12.37 -1.22 -9.53
N VAL A 81 13.17 -1.37 -8.46
CA VAL A 81 13.16 -0.45 -7.32
C VAL A 81 14.58 0.08 -7.07
N SER A 82 14.70 1.38 -6.89
CA SER A 82 15.94 2.08 -6.59
C SER A 82 15.69 3.20 -5.58
N GLY A 83 15.97 2.92 -4.30
CA GLY A 83 15.68 3.86 -3.21
C GLY A 83 14.18 4.14 -3.11
N GLN A 84 13.82 5.43 -3.13
CA GLN A 84 12.43 5.93 -3.08
C GLN A 84 11.73 5.98 -4.44
N THR A 85 12.32 5.37 -5.46
CA THR A 85 11.77 5.34 -6.81
C THR A 85 11.55 3.91 -7.25
N ALA A 86 10.45 3.66 -7.95
CA ALA A 86 10.17 2.41 -8.63
C ALA A 86 9.78 2.66 -10.08
N THR A 87 10.15 1.74 -10.97
CA THR A 87 9.72 1.75 -12.36
C THR A 87 9.00 0.45 -12.67
N VAL A 88 7.95 0.54 -13.47
CA VAL A 88 7.18 -0.62 -13.99
C VAL A 88 6.93 -0.40 -15.47
N THR A 89 6.77 -1.50 -16.19
CA THR A 89 6.33 -1.49 -17.58
C THR A 89 4.85 -1.84 -17.61
N GLY A 90 4.06 -1.07 -18.35
CA GLY A 90 2.68 -1.39 -18.65
C GLY A 90 2.54 -2.00 -20.04
N ALA A 91 1.32 -2.37 -20.40
CA ALA A 91 0.98 -2.76 -21.77
C ALA A 91 1.47 -1.74 -22.80
N ASP A 92 1.82 -2.24 -23.99
CA ASP A 92 2.42 -1.46 -25.09
C ASP A 92 3.76 -0.77 -24.73
N ASP A 93 4.55 -1.40 -23.85
CA ASP A 93 5.87 -0.92 -23.41
C ASP A 93 5.84 0.48 -22.74
N VAL A 94 4.70 0.86 -22.18
CA VAL A 94 4.56 2.14 -21.49
C VAL A 94 5.32 2.10 -20.16
N THR A 95 6.36 2.91 -20.00
CA THR A 95 7.08 3.00 -18.72
C THR A 95 6.40 3.96 -17.77
N PHE A 96 6.22 3.52 -16.52
CA PHE A 96 5.81 4.36 -15.41
C PHE A 96 6.94 4.51 -14.40
N THR A 97 7.08 5.71 -13.84
CA THR A 97 7.98 6.00 -12.74
C THR A 97 7.18 6.46 -11.53
N PHE A 98 7.34 5.76 -10.42
CA PHE A 98 6.70 6.00 -9.15
C PHE A 98 7.71 6.60 -8.19
N TYR A 99 7.32 7.68 -7.52
CA TYR A 99 8.10 8.31 -6.46
C TYR A 99 7.34 8.12 -5.15
N LEU A 100 8.04 7.61 -4.15
CA LEU A 100 7.47 7.29 -2.84
C LEU A 100 8.13 8.15 -1.76
N THR A 101 7.36 8.48 -0.73
CA THR A 101 7.89 9.07 0.50
C THR A 101 7.48 8.21 1.68
N ALA A 102 8.35 8.14 2.68
CA ALA A 102 7.95 7.63 3.98
C ALA A 102 6.97 8.61 4.62
N ASP A 103 5.90 8.08 5.22
CA ASP A 103 5.01 8.83 6.08
C ASP A 103 5.54 8.86 7.54
N SER A 104 4.74 9.35 8.48
CA SER A 104 5.13 9.42 9.90
C SER A 104 5.33 8.07 10.59
N SER A 105 4.87 6.97 9.99
CA SER A 105 5.02 5.59 10.47
C SER A 105 6.18 4.84 9.79
N ASP A 106 6.95 5.52 8.92
CA ASP A 106 7.92 4.91 7.98
C ASP A 106 7.26 4.02 6.89
N ASP A 107 5.95 4.11 6.71
CA ASP A 107 5.25 3.45 5.62
C ASP A 107 5.48 4.22 4.31
N ASN A 108 5.90 3.51 3.26
CA ASN A 108 6.16 4.15 1.98
C ASN A 108 4.86 4.29 1.20
N LEU A 109 4.51 5.52 0.86
CA LEU A 109 3.34 5.86 0.05
C LEU A 109 3.76 6.59 -1.22
N ILE A 110 3.01 6.38 -2.29
CA ILE A 110 3.24 7.00 -3.59
C ILE A 110 2.83 8.46 -3.50
N ILE A 111 3.78 9.38 -3.73
CA ILE A 111 3.52 10.82 -3.77
C ILE A 111 3.40 11.32 -5.22
N ARG A 112 3.98 10.62 -6.20
CA ARG A 112 3.94 11.00 -7.61
C ARG A 112 4.06 9.80 -8.54
N ILE A 113 3.37 9.85 -9.67
CA ILE A 113 3.45 8.88 -10.76
C ILE A 113 3.62 9.63 -12.09
N GLU A 114 4.63 9.23 -12.84
CA GLU A 114 4.86 9.67 -14.22
C GLU A 114 4.59 8.51 -15.18
N ARG A 115 4.00 8.83 -16.34
CA ARG A 115 3.86 7.95 -17.48
C ARG A 115 4.69 8.54 -18.63
N GLY A 116 5.89 8.01 -18.84
CA GLY A 116 6.87 8.68 -19.72
C GLY A 116 7.16 10.12 -19.25
N PRO A 117 6.94 11.15 -20.09
CA PRO A 117 7.19 12.55 -19.72
C PRO A 117 6.03 13.20 -18.93
N ASP A 118 4.88 12.55 -18.82
CA ASP A 118 3.66 13.15 -18.28
C ASP A 118 3.43 12.75 -16.82
N THR A 119 3.25 13.72 -15.93
CA THR A 119 2.77 13.47 -14.57
C THR A 119 1.29 13.14 -14.58
N ILE A 120 0.91 11.96 -14.08
CA ILE A 120 -0.48 11.52 -14.01
C ILE A 120 -1.06 11.59 -12.60
N PHE A 121 -0.21 11.61 -11.58
CA PHE A 121 -0.58 11.79 -10.18
C PHE A 121 0.58 12.50 -9.47
N GLU A 122 0.26 13.52 -8.68
CA GLU A 122 1.18 14.24 -7.77
C GLU A 122 0.38 14.84 -6.63
#